data_AF-A0AA38CYV6-F1
#
_entry.id   AF-A0AA38CYV6-F1
#
_cell.length_a   1.000
_cell.length_b   1.000
_cell.length_c   1.000
_cell.angle_alpha   90.00
_cell.angle_beta   90.00
_cell.angle_gamma   90.00
#
_symmetry.space_group_name_H-M   'P 1'
#
loop_
_entity.id
_entity.type
_entity.pdbx_description
1 polymer ?
#
loop_
_entity_poly.entity_id
_entity_poly.type
_entity_poly.pdbx_seq_one_letter_code
_entity_poly.pdbx_strand_id
1 'polypeptide(L)'
;MNVKQKNVLINSILVILIPYFLIKNNFYTTLSLYVILLTIWGLFSNRLKIKRTLIKFNSKRKDIKDLKYYYLKDVTKIIDKQERLSNISVLNDIGVLSYIIGFANIIAIDYLLNRIFGKAIIVWWVVTFSILFLLLFMMWGWISSIAFKFTTFFYCSIPIVVALFLYSFFEKYLFALPASLQLCTFLIVTGVCYSIFVMKLPLHILRNLNSKTVIVSALLTVFSTVFIQSSSIFAEIMLKNQQALLTKETIQQDASFSTEIKNVLMNADIINAINHFIRREFTLELTNTLTLMTAGLTFSFLIGGLLITLRLTKTKMVAKKNFFTLLIDPCSQITYEDLIKCAYLGGYEYENMIISNTKCLNIIIKQETKINLPSKIPYRIKVGKYFNR
;
A
#
# COMPACT_ATOMS: atom_id res chain seq x y z
N MET A 1 -9.27 -18.42 44.91
CA MET A 1 -8.54 -17.68 43.85
C MET A 1 -7.07 -18.09 43.91
N ASN A 2 -6.49 -18.57 42.81
CA ASN A 2 -5.13 -19.12 42.81
C ASN A 2 -4.10 -17.98 43.06
N VAL A 3 -2.97 -18.23 43.73
CA VAL A 3 -1.97 -17.19 44.11
C VAL A 3 -1.54 -16.35 42.91
N LYS A 4 -1.43 -16.99 41.74
CA LYS A 4 -1.11 -16.36 40.45
C LYS A 4 -2.21 -15.40 39.98
N GLN A 5 -3.48 -15.72 40.20
CA GLN A 5 -4.60 -14.84 39.88
C GLN A 5 -4.67 -13.64 40.83
N LYS A 6 -4.34 -13.83 42.12
CA LYS A 6 -4.29 -12.74 43.12
C LYS A 6 -3.20 -11.71 42.80
N ASN A 7 -2.02 -12.17 42.42
CA ASN A 7 -0.91 -11.27 42.02
C ASN A 7 -1.19 -10.53 40.71
N VAL A 8 -1.89 -11.16 39.75
CA VAL A 8 -2.33 -10.48 38.53
C VAL A 8 -3.33 -9.37 38.86
N LEU A 9 -4.31 -9.65 39.72
CA LEU A 9 -5.36 -8.69 40.08
C LEU A 9 -4.80 -7.49 40.87
N ILE A 10 -3.87 -7.73 41.81
CA ILE A 10 -3.15 -6.68 42.55
C ILE A 10 -2.32 -5.80 41.61
N ASN A 11 -1.59 -6.40 40.66
CA ASN A 11 -0.83 -5.64 39.68
C ASN A 11 -1.74 -4.82 38.76
N SER A 12 -2.89 -5.36 38.33
CA SER A 12 -3.87 -4.62 37.53
C SER A 12 -4.43 -3.40 38.27
N ILE A 13 -4.70 -3.56 39.57
CA ILE A 13 -5.20 -2.49 40.44
C ILE A 13 -4.13 -1.40 40.60
N LEU A 14 -2.87 -1.76 40.88
CA LEU A 14 -1.77 -0.81 41.03
C LEU A 14 -1.49 -0.02 39.74
N VAL A 15 -1.59 -0.67 38.58
CA VAL A 15 -1.40 -0.03 37.26
C VAL A 15 -2.42 1.09 37.01
N ILE A 16 -3.62 1.02 37.59
CA ILE A 16 -4.70 2.01 37.38
C ILE A 16 -4.78 3.03 38.53
N LEU A 17 -4.67 2.58 39.78
CA LEU A 17 -4.83 3.44 40.96
C LEU A 17 -3.68 4.42 41.16
N ILE A 18 -2.44 4.02 40.87
CA ILE A 18 -1.28 4.90 41.04
C ILE A 18 -1.35 6.09 40.07
N PRO A 19 -1.58 5.90 38.75
CA PRO A 19 -1.81 7.02 37.84
C PRO A 19 -2.97 7.91 38.27
N TYR A 20 -4.10 7.33 38.67
CA TYR A 20 -5.27 8.10 39.09
C TYR A 20 -4.97 8.99 40.31
N PHE A 21 -4.30 8.45 41.32
CA PHE A 21 -3.88 9.20 42.51
C PHE A 21 -2.89 10.32 42.17
N LEU A 22 -1.91 10.04 41.31
CA LEU A 22 -0.92 11.04 40.86
C LEU A 22 -1.57 12.17 40.05
N ILE A 23 -2.56 11.85 39.20
CA ILE A 23 -3.35 12.86 38.46
C ILE A 23 -4.15 13.72 39.42
N LYS A 24 -4.87 13.11 40.37
CA LYS A 24 -5.71 13.82 41.35
C LYS A 24 -4.92 14.84 42.18
N ASN A 25 -3.66 14.53 42.48
CA ASN A 25 -2.76 15.37 43.27
C ASN A 25 -1.85 16.28 42.42
N ASN A 26 -2.12 16.42 41.11
CA ASN A 26 -1.34 17.25 40.17
C ASN A 26 0.15 16.88 40.07
N PHE A 27 0.51 15.64 40.39
CA PHE A 27 1.88 15.13 40.38
C PHE A 27 2.32 14.62 38.99
N TYR A 28 2.16 15.47 37.96
CA TYR A 28 2.34 15.11 36.56
C TYR A 28 3.74 14.62 36.18
N THR A 29 4.79 15.12 36.82
CA THR A 29 6.17 14.68 36.49
C THR A 29 6.44 13.26 36.96
N THR A 30 6.04 12.97 38.19
CA THR A 30 6.06 11.62 38.77
C THR A 30 5.17 10.66 37.98
N LEU A 31 4.02 11.13 37.48
CA LEU A 31 3.18 10.36 36.56
C LEU A 31 3.92 10.01 35.27
N SER A 32 4.55 10.99 34.61
CA SER A 32 5.31 10.75 33.37
C SER A 32 6.47 9.78 33.58
N LEU A 33 7.23 9.92 34.68
CA LEU A 33 8.27 8.96 35.04
C LEU A 33 7.70 7.57 35.32
N TYR A 34 6.57 7.49 36.02
CA TYR A 34 5.91 6.22 36.31
C TYR A 34 5.49 5.49 35.02
N VAL A 35 4.90 6.19 34.05
CA VAL A 35 4.51 5.60 32.75
C VAL A 35 5.74 5.01 32.02
N ILE A 36 6.84 5.77 31.94
CA ILE A 36 8.06 5.32 31.26
C ILE A 36 8.71 4.14 32.01
N LEU A 37 8.78 4.18 33.34
CA LEU A 37 9.36 3.10 34.13
C LEU A 37 8.51 1.83 34.02
N LEU A 38 7.19 1.96 34.01
CA LEU A 38 6.27 0.84 33.86
C LEU A 38 6.40 0.19 32.49
N THR A 39 6.61 0.99 31.43
CA THR A 39 6.81 0.46 30.07
C THR A 39 8.15 -0.24 29.93
N ILE A 40 9.23 0.33 30.48
CA ILE A 40 10.54 -0.32 30.56
C ILE A 40 10.44 -1.64 31.35
N TRP A 41 9.78 -1.63 32.51
CA TRP A 41 9.56 -2.83 33.31
C TRP A 41 8.74 -3.90 32.56
N GLY A 42 7.69 -3.50 31.86
CA GLY A 42 6.86 -4.38 31.05
C GLY A 42 7.62 -5.01 29.89
N LEU A 43 8.47 -4.24 29.20
CA LEU A 43 9.37 -4.72 28.14
C LEU A 43 10.42 -5.68 28.70
N PHE A 44 11.02 -5.36 29.84
CA PHE A 44 12.01 -6.19 30.51
C PHE A 44 11.41 -7.52 30.99
N SER A 45 10.23 -7.47 31.63
CA SER A 45 9.52 -8.66 32.12
C SER A 45 9.14 -9.61 30.98
N ASN A 46 8.77 -9.05 29.82
CA ASN A 46 8.40 -9.83 28.64
C ASN A 46 9.55 -10.08 27.66
N ARG A 47 10.80 -9.72 28.00
CA ARG A 47 11.95 -9.75 27.08
C ARG A 47 12.15 -11.10 26.40
N LEU A 48 11.95 -12.20 27.13
CA LEU A 48 12.10 -13.56 26.59
C LEU A 48 11.00 -13.89 25.57
N LYS A 49 9.76 -13.48 25.83
CA LYS A 49 8.62 -13.68 24.92
C LYS A 49 8.83 -12.85 23.65
N ILE A 50 9.19 -11.57 23.79
CA ILE A 50 9.48 -10.67 22.67
C ILE A 50 10.62 -11.24 21.81
N LYS A 51 11.73 -11.65 22.45
CA LYS A 51 12.87 -12.25 21.75
C LYS A 51 12.47 -13.51 20.98
N ARG A 52 11.69 -14.41 21.58
CA ARG A 52 11.19 -15.62 20.89
C ARG A 52 10.31 -15.29 19.69
N THR A 53 9.41 -14.31 19.82
CA THR A 53 8.55 -13.87 18.70
C THR A 53 9.37 -13.27 17.56
N LEU A 54 10.35 -12.41 17.86
CA LEU A 54 11.24 -11.82 16.86
C LEU A 54 12.11 -12.87 16.16
N ILE A 55 12.66 -13.82 16.91
CA ILE A 55 13.42 -14.94 16.33
C ILE A 55 12.54 -15.77 15.39
N LYS A 56 11.31 -16.11 15.82
CA LYS A 56 10.35 -16.85 15.00
C LYS A 56 9.96 -16.10 13.73
N PHE A 57 9.73 -14.80 13.82
CA PHE A 57 9.44 -13.94 12.66
C PHE A 57 10.61 -13.90 11.68
N ASN A 58 11.84 -13.72 12.18
CA ASN A 58 13.03 -13.69 11.34
C ASN A 58 13.35 -15.05 10.72
N SER A 59 13.17 -16.15 11.47
CA SER A 59 13.39 -17.50 10.95
C SER A 59 12.37 -17.83 9.86
N LYS A 60 11.08 -17.58 10.09
CA LYS A 60 10.03 -17.76 9.08
C LYS A 60 10.29 -16.90 7.84
N ARG A 61 10.72 -15.65 8.01
CA ARG A 61 11.08 -14.77 6.89
C ARG A 61 12.23 -15.34 6.07
N LYS A 62 13.22 -15.95 6.71
CA LYS A 62 14.33 -16.64 6.04
C LYS A 62 13.81 -17.86 5.28
N ASP A 63 13.01 -18.71 5.91
CA ASP A 63 12.41 -19.90 5.28
C ASP A 63 11.57 -19.55 4.04
N ILE A 64 10.82 -18.44 4.10
CA ILE A 64 10.05 -17.88 2.98
C ILE A 64 10.95 -17.37 1.84
N LYS A 65 12.11 -16.79 2.18
CA LYS A 65 13.10 -16.30 1.20
C LYS A 65 13.82 -17.46 0.51
N ASP A 66 14.10 -18.52 1.28
CA ASP A 66 14.73 -19.75 0.83
C ASP A 66 13.70 -20.70 0.17
N LEU A 67 12.47 -20.22 -0.07
CA LEU A 67 11.41 -20.91 -0.81
C LEU A 67 10.99 -22.28 -0.23
N LYS A 68 11.17 -22.50 1.08
CA LYS A 68 10.83 -23.78 1.74
C LYS A 68 9.36 -24.18 1.65
N TYR A 69 8.48 -23.20 1.48
CA TYR A 69 7.02 -23.38 1.36
C TYR A 69 6.53 -23.35 -0.09
N TYR A 70 7.44 -23.19 -1.06
CA TYR A 70 7.11 -23.14 -2.47
C TYR A 70 7.13 -24.54 -3.07
N TYR A 71 5.97 -25.20 -3.05
CA TYR A 71 5.82 -26.54 -3.60
C TYR A 71 5.39 -26.52 -5.06
N LEU A 72 5.91 -27.45 -5.86
CA LEU A 72 5.54 -27.65 -7.25
C LEU A 72 4.18 -28.32 -7.39
N LYS A 73 3.82 -29.26 -6.49
CA LYS A 73 2.46 -29.83 -6.42
C LYS A 73 1.38 -28.81 -6.03
N ASP A 74 1.74 -27.73 -5.34
CA ASP A 74 0.78 -26.65 -5.02
C ASP A 74 0.62 -25.73 -6.24
N VAL A 75 -0.37 -25.99 -7.08
CA VAL A 75 -0.61 -25.25 -8.33
C VAL A 75 -0.91 -23.77 -8.09
N THR A 76 -1.60 -23.46 -7.00
CA THR A 76 -2.06 -22.08 -6.68
C THR A 76 -1.17 -21.38 -5.66
N LYS A 77 -0.15 -22.07 -5.14
CA LYS A 77 0.81 -21.58 -4.13
C LYS A 77 0.10 -21.08 -2.87
N ILE A 78 -0.97 -21.75 -2.46
CA ILE A 78 -1.75 -21.40 -1.26
C ILE A 78 -0.88 -21.49 -0.01
N ILE A 79 -0.01 -22.50 0.10
CA ILE A 79 0.80 -22.72 1.30
C ILE A 79 1.82 -21.57 1.47
N ASP A 80 2.57 -21.21 0.43
CA ASP A 80 3.50 -20.07 0.45
C ASP A 80 2.76 -18.76 0.76
N LYS A 81 1.56 -18.56 0.18
CA LYS A 81 0.73 -17.38 0.47
C LYS A 81 0.29 -17.33 1.94
N GLN A 82 -0.18 -18.44 2.50
CA GLN A 82 -0.63 -18.52 3.88
C GLN A 82 0.51 -18.30 4.87
N GLU A 83 1.69 -18.87 4.64
CA GLU A 83 2.85 -18.65 5.51
C GLU A 83 3.35 -17.20 5.45
N ARG A 84 3.34 -16.56 4.27
CA ARG A 84 3.63 -15.12 4.17
C ARG A 84 2.65 -14.28 4.96
N LEU A 85 1.35 -14.57 4.86
CA LEU A 85 0.31 -13.86 5.62
C LEU A 85 0.42 -14.10 7.12
N SER A 86 0.70 -15.34 7.55
CA SER A 86 0.95 -15.69 8.95
C SER A 86 2.20 -14.99 9.49
N ASN A 87 3.24 -14.81 8.68
CA ASN A 87 4.42 -14.07 9.11
C ASN A 87 4.11 -12.57 9.25
N ILE A 88 3.34 -11.99 8.32
CA ILE A 88 2.89 -10.59 8.38
C ILE A 88 1.95 -10.36 9.57
N SER A 89 1.09 -11.33 9.91
CA SER A 89 0.13 -11.19 11.01
C SER A 89 0.82 -10.96 12.36
N VAL A 90 2.05 -11.42 12.55
CA VAL A 90 2.85 -11.11 13.75
C VAL A 90 3.00 -9.60 13.98
N LEU A 91 3.02 -8.80 12.90
CA LEU A 91 3.05 -7.34 12.96
C LEU A 91 1.66 -6.74 13.25
N ASN A 92 0.58 -7.42 12.87
CA ASN A 92 -0.80 -7.02 13.17
C ASN A 92 -1.21 -7.37 14.60
N ASP A 93 -0.63 -8.44 15.15
CA ASP A 93 -0.87 -8.91 16.52
C ASP A 93 -0.24 -7.98 17.58
N ILE A 94 0.46 -6.94 17.13
CA ILE A 94 0.78 -5.74 17.92
C ILE A 94 -0.56 -5.04 18.20
N GLY A 95 -1.25 -5.52 19.23
CA GLY A 95 -2.63 -5.14 19.51
C GLY A 95 -2.79 -3.66 19.87
N VAL A 96 -4.02 -3.14 19.78
CA VAL A 96 -4.40 -1.76 20.09
C VAL A 96 -3.80 -1.25 21.41
N LEU A 97 -3.72 -2.11 22.43
CA LEU A 97 -3.12 -1.81 23.72
C LEU A 97 -1.66 -1.33 23.63
N SER A 98 -0.85 -1.92 22.74
CA SER A 98 0.54 -1.53 22.57
C SER A 98 0.71 -0.14 21.93
N TYR A 99 -0.24 0.26 21.06
CA TYR A 99 -0.27 1.61 20.51
C TYR A 99 -0.73 2.64 21.54
N ILE A 100 -1.73 2.30 22.36
CA ILE A 100 -2.16 3.15 23.49
C ILE A 100 -0.96 3.38 24.44
N ILE A 101 -0.22 2.32 24.75
CA ILE A 101 1.00 2.42 25.55
C ILE A 101 2.05 3.30 24.85
N GLY A 102 2.23 3.15 23.53
CA GLY A 102 3.13 3.99 22.72
C GLY A 102 2.77 5.48 22.82
N PHE A 103 1.50 5.83 22.60
CA PHE A 103 1.01 7.21 22.73
C PHE A 103 1.19 7.75 24.16
N ALA A 104 0.89 6.94 25.19
CA ALA A 104 1.11 7.34 26.57
C ALA A 104 2.59 7.66 26.86
N ASN A 105 3.54 6.90 26.30
CA ASN A 105 4.96 7.21 26.41
C ASN A 105 5.33 8.50 25.68
N ILE A 106 4.78 8.74 24.48
CA ILE A 106 5.05 9.98 23.74
C ILE A 106 4.59 11.19 24.56
N ILE A 107 3.39 11.15 25.15
CA ILE A 107 2.87 12.22 26.00
C ILE A 107 3.73 12.40 27.26
N ALA A 108 4.13 11.30 27.90
CA ALA A 108 5.00 11.35 29.08
C ALA A 108 6.37 11.97 28.77
N ILE A 109 6.97 11.61 27.64
CA ILE A 109 8.25 12.13 27.16
C ILE A 109 8.11 13.62 26.79
N ASP A 110 7.06 14.00 26.05
CA ASP A 110 6.76 15.40 25.71
C ASP A 110 6.68 16.27 26.96
N TYR A 111 5.94 15.82 27.97
CA TYR A 111 5.81 16.54 29.24
C TYR A 111 7.17 16.73 29.94
N LEU A 112 8.00 15.68 30.01
CA LEU A 112 9.33 15.77 30.64
C LEU A 112 10.28 16.67 29.85
N LEU A 113 10.29 16.56 28.53
CA LEU A 113 11.13 17.39 27.67
C LEU A 113 10.72 18.86 27.76
N ASN A 114 9.42 19.17 27.74
CA ASN A 114 8.93 20.54 27.92
C ASN A 114 9.26 21.11 29.32
N ARG A 115 9.34 20.25 30.35
CA ARG A 115 9.75 20.69 31.69
C ARG A 115 11.23 21.05 31.78
N ILE A 116 12.09 20.32 31.06
CA ILE A 116 13.55 20.53 31.10
C ILE A 116 13.99 21.62 30.12
N PHE A 117 13.47 21.59 28.89
CA PHE A 117 13.91 22.45 27.78
C PHE A 117 12.93 23.58 27.46
N GLY A 118 11.79 23.67 28.18
CA GLY A 118 10.72 24.60 27.84
C GLY A 118 10.05 24.25 26.51
N LYS A 119 9.31 25.20 25.93
CA LYS A 119 8.65 25.07 24.62
C LYS A 119 9.64 25.23 23.46
N ALA A 120 10.76 24.52 23.50
CA ALA A 120 11.78 24.58 22.46
C ALA A 120 11.28 23.90 21.17
N ILE A 121 11.64 24.47 20.02
CA ILE A 121 11.32 23.93 18.68
C ILE A 121 11.78 22.47 18.55
N ILE A 122 12.92 22.12 19.15
CA ILE A 122 13.47 20.77 19.08
C ILE A 122 12.56 19.72 19.75
N VAL A 123 11.87 20.07 20.83
CA VAL A 123 10.93 19.18 21.52
C VAL A 123 9.74 18.89 20.62
N TRP A 124 9.21 19.93 19.94
CA TRP A 124 8.15 19.78 18.97
C TRP A 124 8.52 18.82 17.83
N TRP A 125 9.72 18.94 17.26
CA TRP A 125 10.20 18.01 16.23
C TRP A 125 10.29 16.57 16.72
N VAL A 126 10.85 16.34 17.92
CA VAL A 126 11.00 15.00 18.50
C VAL A 126 9.64 14.33 18.68
N VAL A 127 8.65 15.07 19.20
CA VAL A 127 7.31 14.56 19.45
C VAL A 127 6.58 14.28 18.13
N THR A 128 6.58 15.24 17.19
CA THR A 128 5.93 15.07 15.88
C THR A 128 6.52 13.89 15.10
N PHE A 129 7.85 13.73 15.10
CA PHE A 129 8.50 12.59 14.45
C PHE A 129 8.16 11.26 15.12
N SER A 130 8.09 11.23 16.46
CA SER A 130 7.70 10.04 17.22
C SER A 130 6.27 9.60 16.92
N ILE A 131 5.33 10.55 16.81
CA ILE A 131 3.93 10.27 16.44
C ILE A 131 3.85 9.71 15.02
N LEU A 132 4.52 10.35 14.06
CA LEU A 132 4.58 9.87 12.67
C LEU A 132 5.16 8.46 12.57
N PHE A 133 6.25 8.19 13.31
CA PHE A 133 6.87 6.87 13.33
C PHE A 133 5.94 5.81 13.92
N LEU A 134 5.24 6.12 15.02
CA LEU A 134 4.27 5.21 15.64
C LEU A 134 3.11 4.90 14.68
N LEU A 135 2.58 5.91 14.00
CA LEU A 135 1.50 5.76 13.03
C LEU A 135 1.94 4.90 11.82
N LEU A 136 3.13 5.15 11.28
CA LEU A 136 3.68 4.35 10.19
C LEU A 136 3.82 2.88 10.59
N PHE A 137 4.35 2.62 11.78
CA PHE A 137 4.52 1.25 12.29
C PHE A 137 3.16 0.57 12.52
N MET A 138 2.18 1.30 13.06
CA MET A 138 0.82 0.83 13.27
C MET A 138 0.18 0.39 11.95
N MET A 139 0.29 1.21 10.92
CA MET A 139 -0.34 0.91 9.64
C MET A 139 0.43 -0.13 8.81
N TRP A 140 1.72 -0.33 9.07
CA TRP A 140 2.58 -1.17 8.24
C TRP A 140 2.09 -2.61 8.08
N GLY A 141 1.71 -3.25 9.19
CA GLY A 141 1.22 -4.62 9.18
C GLY A 141 -0.09 -4.74 8.39
N TRP A 142 -1.04 -3.83 8.65
CA TRP A 142 -2.35 -3.80 8.00
C TRP A 142 -2.23 -3.54 6.50
N ILE A 143 -1.45 -2.52 6.13
CA ILE A 143 -1.14 -2.19 4.73
C ILE A 143 -0.51 -3.38 4.04
N SER A 144 0.48 -4.04 4.67
CA SER A 144 1.13 -5.22 4.08
C SER A 144 0.15 -6.37 3.91
N SER A 145 -0.70 -6.66 4.90
CA SER A 145 -1.71 -7.72 4.83
C SER A 145 -2.74 -7.47 3.72
N ILE A 146 -3.25 -6.24 3.62
CA ILE A 146 -4.19 -5.82 2.57
C ILE A 146 -3.53 -5.89 1.20
N ALA A 147 -2.29 -5.39 1.07
CA ALA A 147 -1.53 -5.44 -0.18
C ALA A 147 -1.31 -6.88 -0.68
N PHE A 148 -1.15 -7.85 0.23
CA PHE A 148 -1.01 -9.27 -0.12
C PHE A 148 -2.36 -9.98 -0.38
N LYS A 149 -3.44 -9.57 0.30
CA LYS A 149 -4.77 -10.18 0.15
C LYS A 149 -5.51 -9.64 -1.07
N PHE A 150 -5.47 -8.33 -1.28
CA PHE A 150 -6.18 -7.57 -2.31
C PHE A 150 -5.19 -6.85 -3.23
N THR A 151 -4.27 -7.61 -3.82
CA THR A 151 -3.14 -7.10 -4.61
C THR A 151 -3.54 -6.18 -5.75
N THR A 152 -4.60 -6.53 -6.49
CA THR A 152 -5.11 -5.71 -7.60
C THR A 152 -5.70 -4.39 -7.11
N PHE A 153 -6.48 -4.41 -6.03
CA PHE A 153 -7.03 -3.18 -5.44
C PHE A 153 -5.92 -2.26 -4.95
N PHE A 154 -4.93 -2.82 -4.25
CA PHE A 154 -3.79 -2.05 -3.76
C PHE A 154 -2.99 -1.43 -4.92
N TYR A 155 -2.73 -2.21 -5.99
CA TYR A 155 -2.09 -1.72 -7.21
C TYR A 155 -2.84 -0.53 -7.84
N CYS A 156 -4.18 -0.59 -7.89
CA CYS A 156 -5.01 0.49 -8.43
C CYS A 156 -5.08 1.72 -7.50
N SER A 157 -4.92 1.53 -6.19
CA SER A 157 -4.99 2.63 -5.23
C SER A 157 -3.72 3.49 -5.17
N ILE A 158 -2.57 2.98 -5.65
CA ILE A 158 -1.26 3.68 -5.53
C ILE A 158 -1.31 5.11 -6.09
N PRO A 159 -1.77 5.36 -7.33
CA PRO A 159 -1.79 6.71 -7.88
C PRO A 159 -2.72 7.66 -7.10
N ILE A 160 -3.84 7.13 -6.59
CA ILE A 160 -4.83 7.90 -5.80
C ILE A 160 -4.21 8.31 -4.46
N VAL A 161 -3.57 7.37 -3.77
CA VAL A 161 -2.89 7.64 -2.49
C VAL A 161 -1.77 8.65 -2.67
N VAL A 162 -1.00 8.55 -3.76
CA VAL A 162 0.07 9.52 -4.09
C VAL A 162 -0.52 10.90 -4.37
N ALA A 163 -1.61 11.00 -5.13
CA ALA A 163 -2.28 12.27 -5.39
C ALA A 163 -2.77 12.91 -4.07
N LEU A 164 -3.45 12.15 -3.22
CA LEU A 164 -3.92 12.62 -1.91
C LEU A 164 -2.76 13.06 -1.01
N PHE A 165 -1.65 12.32 -1.01
CA PHE A 165 -0.47 12.67 -0.22
C PHE A 165 0.18 13.96 -0.72
N LEU A 166 0.38 14.09 -2.04
CA LEU A 166 0.96 15.30 -2.63
C LEU A 166 0.08 16.52 -2.40
N TYR A 167 -1.23 16.38 -2.58
CA TYR A 167 -2.18 17.45 -2.29
C TYR A 167 -2.17 17.83 -0.80
N SER A 168 -2.28 16.85 0.12
CA SER A 168 -2.40 17.15 1.54
C SER A 168 -1.16 17.80 2.17
N PHE A 169 0.04 17.46 1.69
CA PHE A 169 1.30 17.90 2.31
C PHE A 169 2.08 18.93 1.49
N PHE A 170 1.88 18.98 0.18
CA PHE A 170 2.71 19.79 -0.73
C PHE A 170 1.91 20.76 -1.60
N GLU A 171 0.61 20.97 -1.33
CA GLU A 171 -0.31 21.83 -2.12
C GLU A 171 0.32 23.15 -2.57
N LYS A 172 0.79 23.97 -1.61
CA LYS A 172 1.34 25.30 -1.87
C LYS A 172 2.55 25.28 -2.80
N TYR A 173 3.40 24.26 -2.67
CA TYR A 173 4.58 24.11 -3.50
C TYR A 173 4.23 23.55 -4.88
N LEU A 174 3.21 22.69 -4.95
CA LEU A 174 2.76 22.09 -6.20
C LEU A 174 2.08 23.11 -7.10
N PHE A 175 1.21 23.97 -6.55
CA PHE A 175 0.53 25.02 -7.32
C PHE A 175 1.45 26.12 -7.84
N ALA A 176 2.63 26.30 -7.23
CA ALA A 176 3.64 27.23 -7.75
C ALA A 176 4.33 26.71 -9.02
N LEU A 177 4.20 25.42 -9.35
CA LEU A 177 4.85 24.81 -10.50
C LEU A 177 3.95 24.84 -11.75
N PRO A 178 4.53 24.97 -12.95
CA PRO A 178 3.84 24.68 -14.22
C PRO A 178 3.20 23.29 -14.24
N ALA A 179 2.06 23.15 -14.91
CA ALA A 179 1.28 21.90 -14.98
C ALA A 179 2.11 20.68 -15.44
N SER A 180 3.07 20.88 -16.35
CA SER A 180 3.98 19.82 -16.81
C SER A 180 4.88 19.30 -15.68
N LEU A 181 5.42 20.19 -14.84
CA LEU A 181 6.27 19.83 -13.71
C LEU A 181 5.46 19.19 -12.58
N GLN A 182 4.22 19.62 -12.36
CA GLN A 182 3.29 18.96 -11.44
C GLN A 182 3.07 17.49 -11.86
N LEU A 183 2.79 17.26 -13.15
CA LEU A 183 2.62 15.92 -13.71
C LEU A 183 3.89 15.07 -13.56
N CYS A 184 5.07 15.61 -13.90
CA CYS A 184 6.34 14.90 -13.74
C CYS A 184 6.59 14.51 -12.28
N THR A 185 6.37 15.42 -11.33
CA THR A 185 6.55 15.16 -9.90
C THR A 185 5.62 14.04 -9.43
N PHE A 186 4.35 14.10 -9.82
CA PHE A 186 3.37 13.06 -9.54
C PHE A 186 3.82 11.70 -10.09
N LEU A 187 4.27 11.63 -11.34
CA LEU A 187 4.72 10.38 -11.97
C LEU A 187 5.98 9.82 -11.32
N ILE A 188 6.94 10.66 -10.92
CA ILE A 188 8.16 10.24 -10.23
C ILE A 188 7.82 9.60 -8.88
N VAL A 189 7.02 10.27 -8.05
CA VAL A 189 6.62 9.76 -6.73
C VAL A 189 5.82 8.47 -6.88
N THR A 190 4.91 8.43 -7.84
CA THR A 190 4.12 7.23 -8.16
C THR A 190 5.01 6.07 -8.62
N GLY A 191 6.01 6.35 -9.45
CA GLY A 191 7.01 5.37 -9.89
C GLY A 191 7.83 4.79 -8.74
N VAL A 192 8.23 5.61 -7.76
CA VAL A 192 8.91 5.14 -6.54
C VAL A 192 8.00 4.22 -5.73
N CYS A 193 6.74 4.60 -5.52
CA CYS A 193 5.75 3.77 -4.83
C CYS A 193 5.53 2.42 -5.53
N TYR A 194 5.37 2.42 -6.86
CA TYR A 194 5.27 1.20 -7.63
C TYR A 194 6.53 0.34 -7.56
N SER A 195 7.72 0.95 -7.59
CA SER A 195 8.98 0.21 -7.45
C SER A 195 9.06 -0.55 -6.12
N ILE A 196 8.72 0.12 -5.01
CA ILE A 196 8.68 -0.50 -3.67
C ILE A 196 7.65 -1.63 -3.63
N PHE A 197 6.46 -1.40 -4.17
CA PHE A 197 5.38 -2.39 -4.22
C PHE A 197 5.80 -3.62 -5.05
N VAL A 198 6.30 -3.38 -6.26
CA VAL A 198 6.76 -4.43 -7.17
C VAL A 198 7.87 -5.22 -6.51
N MET A 199 8.89 -4.62 -5.90
CA MET A 199 10.00 -5.35 -5.28
C MET A 199 9.58 -6.25 -4.09
N LYS A 200 8.62 -5.82 -3.28
CA LYS A 200 8.19 -6.55 -2.08
C LYS A 200 7.32 -7.76 -2.37
N LEU A 201 6.57 -7.76 -3.47
CA LEU A 201 5.68 -8.87 -3.81
C LEU A 201 6.43 -10.11 -4.33
N PRO A 202 5.95 -11.33 -4.05
CA PRO A 202 6.50 -12.55 -4.63
C PRO A 202 6.10 -12.67 -6.11
N LEU A 203 6.94 -13.37 -6.89
CA LEU A 203 6.78 -13.44 -8.35
C LEU A 203 5.46 -14.08 -8.81
N HIS A 204 4.96 -15.10 -8.10
CA HIS A 204 3.68 -15.74 -8.45
C HIS A 204 2.49 -14.77 -8.34
N ILE A 205 2.51 -13.86 -7.35
CA ILE A 205 1.49 -12.80 -7.22
C ILE A 205 1.63 -11.78 -8.36
N LEU A 206 2.86 -11.39 -8.70
CA LEU A 206 3.11 -10.44 -9.78
C LEU A 206 2.66 -10.97 -11.15
N ARG A 207 2.82 -12.26 -11.42
CA ARG A 207 2.31 -12.89 -12.65
C ARG A 207 0.78 -12.82 -12.74
N ASN A 208 0.10 -13.12 -11.63
CA ASN A 208 -1.37 -12.99 -11.54
C ASN A 208 -1.84 -11.53 -11.62
N LEU A 209 -1.02 -10.58 -11.16
CA LEU A 209 -1.31 -9.17 -11.31
C LEU A 209 -1.13 -8.72 -12.76
N ASN A 210 -0.09 -9.18 -13.45
CA ASN A 210 0.22 -8.80 -14.83
C ASN A 210 -0.89 -9.14 -15.83
N SER A 211 -1.60 -10.26 -15.65
CA SER A 211 -2.78 -10.56 -16.49
C SER A 211 -3.95 -9.61 -16.21
N LYS A 212 -4.11 -9.16 -14.96
CA LYS A 212 -5.16 -8.24 -14.55
C LYS A 212 -4.85 -6.78 -14.88
N THR A 213 -3.58 -6.37 -14.92
CA THR A 213 -3.19 -4.99 -15.24
C THR A 213 -3.62 -4.61 -16.66
N VAL A 214 -3.62 -5.55 -17.60
CA VAL A 214 -4.12 -5.32 -18.97
C VAL A 214 -5.60 -4.94 -18.96
N ILE A 215 -6.42 -5.70 -18.23
CA ILE A 215 -7.87 -5.42 -18.09
C ILE A 215 -8.09 -4.08 -17.40
N VAL A 216 -7.37 -3.81 -16.32
CA VAL A 216 -7.45 -2.53 -15.60
C VAL A 216 -7.07 -1.37 -16.50
N SER A 217 -6.01 -1.50 -17.30
CA SER A 217 -5.57 -0.44 -18.22
C SER A 217 -6.61 -0.18 -19.31
N ALA A 218 -7.19 -1.24 -19.89
CA ALA A 218 -8.26 -1.11 -20.88
C ALA A 218 -9.49 -0.40 -20.30
N LEU A 219 -9.94 -0.80 -19.11
CA LEU A 219 -11.06 -0.15 -18.41
C LEU A 219 -10.74 1.32 -18.11
N LEU A 220 -9.54 1.62 -17.62
CA LEU A 220 -9.12 2.98 -17.31
C LEU A 220 -9.14 3.88 -18.54
N THR A 221 -8.70 3.38 -19.70
CA THR A 221 -8.76 4.13 -20.96
C THR A 221 -10.21 4.45 -21.33
N VAL A 222 -11.12 3.46 -21.25
CA VAL A 222 -12.55 3.68 -21.50
C VAL A 222 -13.12 4.72 -20.53
N PHE A 223 -12.86 4.57 -19.22
CA PHE A 223 -13.33 5.54 -18.22
C PHE A 223 -12.74 6.93 -18.46
N SER A 224 -11.47 7.04 -18.80
CA SER A 224 -10.81 8.33 -19.08
C SER A 224 -11.48 9.05 -20.25
N THR A 225 -11.77 8.33 -21.34
CA THR A 225 -12.48 8.89 -22.50
C THR A 225 -13.88 9.36 -22.12
N VAL A 226 -14.63 8.58 -21.35
CA VAL A 226 -15.98 8.95 -20.89
C VAL A 226 -15.92 10.17 -19.95
N PHE A 227 -14.95 10.23 -19.04
CA PHE A 227 -14.75 11.36 -18.13
C PHE A 227 -14.42 12.65 -18.88
N ILE A 228 -13.55 12.60 -19.89
CA ILE A 228 -13.22 13.77 -20.71
C ILE A 228 -14.43 14.21 -21.53
N GLN A 229 -15.15 13.27 -22.16
CA GLN A 229 -16.32 13.61 -22.98
C GLN A 229 -17.49 14.16 -22.17
N SER A 230 -17.60 13.79 -20.89
CA SER A 230 -18.62 14.33 -19.97
C SER A 230 -18.28 15.71 -19.39
N SER A 231 -17.12 16.28 -19.72
CA SER A 231 -16.70 17.62 -19.27
C SER A 231 -17.73 18.71 -19.57
N SER A 232 -18.36 18.71 -20.74
CA SER A 232 -19.40 19.69 -21.11
C SER A 232 -20.63 19.61 -20.20
N ILE A 233 -21.05 18.39 -19.84
CA ILE A 233 -22.17 18.14 -18.93
C ILE A 233 -21.82 18.61 -17.52
N PHE A 234 -20.62 18.28 -17.03
CA PHE A 234 -20.15 18.75 -15.73
C PHE A 234 -20.02 20.27 -15.67
N ALA A 235 -19.53 20.89 -16.75
CA ALA A 235 -19.43 22.34 -16.87
C ALA A 235 -20.80 23.00 -16.78
N GLU A 236 -21.80 22.47 -17.50
CA GLU A 236 -23.15 23.00 -17.48
C GLU A 236 -23.81 22.90 -16.08
N ILE A 237 -23.63 21.77 -15.39
CA ILE A 237 -24.12 21.57 -14.02
C ILE A 237 -23.47 22.58 -13.06
N MET A 238 -22.15 22.76 -13.14
CA MET A 238 -21.43 23.68 -12.25
C MET A 238 -21.82 25.14 -12.48
N LEU A 239 -21.87 25.58 -13.74
CA LEU A 239 -22.27 26.94 -14.10
C LEU A 239 -23.71 27.25 -13.68
N LYS A 240 -24.62 26.27 -13.79
CA LYS A 240 -26.01 26.41 -13.33
C LYS A 240 -26.11 26.52 -11.82
N ASN A 241 -25.33 25.73 -11.07
CA ASN A 241 -25.38 25.70 -9.61
C ASN A 241 -24.70 26.92 -8.97
N GLN A 242 -23.66 27.48 -9.60
CA GLN A 242 -22.92 28.63 -9.08
C GLN A 242 -23.51 29.99 -9.49
N GLN A 243 -24.60 30.01 -10.27
CA GLN A 243 -25.15 31.25 -10.86
C GLN A 243 -24.09 32.10 -11.58
N ALA A 244 -23.07 31.45 -12.15
CA ALA A 244 -21.92 32.13 -12.76
C ALA A 244 -22.22 32.73 -14.14
N LEU A 245 -23.45 32.58 -14.63
CA LEU A 245 -23.91 33.13 -15.90
C LEU A 245 -24.56 34.50 -15.66
N LEU A 246 -24.23 35.46 -16.52
CA LEU A 246 -24.81 36.79 -16.50
C LEU A 246 -26.31 36.70 -16.81
N THR A 247 -27.11 37.26 -15.92
CA THR A 247 -28.53 37.55 -16.12
C THR A 247 -28.77 39.05 -15.99
N LYS A 248 -29.87 39.54 -16.57
CA LYS A 248 -30.24 40.97 -16.46
C LYS A 248 -30.31 41.43 -15.00
N GLU A 249 -30.79 40.57 -14.11
CA GLU A 249 -30.88 40.83 -12.67
C GLU A 249 -29.48 40.96 -12.02
N THR A 250 -28.55 40.05 -12.35
CA THR A 250 -27.17 40.14 -11.83
C THR A 250 -26.45 41.40 -12.32
N ILE A 251 -26.67 41.82 -13.57
CA ILE A 251 -26.05 43.04 -14.13
C ILE A 251 -26.63 44.32 -13.50
N GLN A 252 -27.93 44.34 -13.15
CA GLN A 252 -28.54 45.49 -12.47
C GLN A 252 -28.03 45.65 -11.04
N GLN A 253 -27.92 44.53 -10.32
CA GLN A 253 -27.56 44.51 -8.91
C GLN A 253 -26.05 44.68 -8.66
N ASP A 254 -25.21 44.40 -9.65
CA ASP A 254 -23.77 44.52 -9.49
C ASP A 254 -23.32 45.99 -9.47
N ALA A 255 -22.74 46.41 -8.35
CA ALA A 255 -22.30 47.79 -8.11
C ALA A 255 -21.01 48.15 -8.88
N SER A 256 -20.32 47.16 -9.45
CA SER A 256 -19.04 47.36 -10.14
C SER A 256 -19.17 47.91 -11.57
N PHE A 257 -20.35 47.80 -12.20
CA PHE A 257 -20.59 48.33 -13.54
C PHE A 257 -21.13 49.77 -13.49
N SER A 258 -20.54 50.67 -14.29
CA SER A 258 -21.11 52.02 -14.50
C SER A 258 -22.47 51.94 -15.22
N THR A 259 -23.29 52.97 -15.07
CA THR A 259 -24.63 53.07 -15.70
C THR A 259 -24.59 52.94 -17.22
N GLU A 260 -23.55 53.48 -17.87
CA GLU A 260 -23.34 53.37 -19.33
C GLU A 260 -23.02 51.94 -19.74
N ILE A 261 -22.17 51.24 -18.97
CA ILE A 261 -21.80 49.84 -19.22
C ILE A 261 -22.99 48.92 -18.98
N LYS A 262 -23.82 49.18 -17.95
CA LYS A 262 -25.07 48.44 -17.70
C LYS A 262 -26.03 48.54 -18.88
N ASN A 263 -26.17 49.71 -19.49
CA ASN A 263 -27.05 49.91 -20.65
C ASN A 263 -26.58 49.13 -21.90
N VAL A 264 -25.27 48.99 -22.10
CA VAL A 264 -24.71 48.16 -23.18
C VAL A 264 -24.90 46.66 -22.87
N LEU A 265 -24.59 46.24 -21.64
CA LEU A 265 -24.69 44.84 -21.21
C LEU A 265 -26.14 44.35 -21.08
N MET A 266 -27.13 45.23 -21.06
CA MET A 266 -28.56 44.89 -21.01
C MET A 266 -29.11 44.25 -22.29
N ASN A 267 -28.38 44.36 -23.41
CA ASN A 267 -28.78 43.74 -24.66
C ASN A 267 -28.71 42.20 -24.53
N ALA A 268 -29.81 41.52 -24.86
CA ALA A 268 -29.91 40.07 -24.79
C ALA A 268 -28.85 39.35 -25.65
N ASP A 269 -28.50 39.91 -26.80
CA ASP A 269 -27.49 39.32 -27.69
C ASP A 269 -26.08 39.41 -27.08
N ILE A 270 -25.79 40.49 -26.37
CA ILE A 270 -24.51 40.70 -25.67
C ILE A 270 -24.42 39.76 -24.46
N ILE A 271 -25.49 39.64 -23.67
CA ILE A 271 -25.56 38.67 -22.56
C ILE A 271 -25.34 37.25 -23.05
N ASN A 272 -26.00 36.87 -24.15
CA ASN A 272 -25.87 35.54 -24.74
C ASN A 272 -24.45 35.29 -25.27
N ALA A 273 -23.83 36.28 -25.91
CA ALA A 273 -22.45 36.20 -26.37
C ALA A 273 -21.47 36.02 -25.21
N ILE A 274 -21.58 36.84 -24.15
CA ILE A 274 -20.69 36.73 -22.98
C ILE A 274 -20.89 35.40 -22.26
N ASN A 275 -22.14 34.97 -22.06
CA ASN A 275 -22.45 33.67 -21.48
C ASN A 275 -21.90 32.50 -22.32
N HIS A 276 -21.91 32.62 -23.64
CA HIS A 276 -21.28 31.64 -24.52
C HIS A 276 -19.76 31.60 -24.31
N PHE A 277 -19.08 32.74 -24.21
CA PHE A 277 -17.65 32.80 -23.91
C PHE A 277 -17.31 32.23 -22.54
N ILE A 278 -18.07 32.58 -21.49
CA ILE A 278 -17.90 32.03 -20.14
C ILE A 278 -18.07 30.51 -20.15
N ARG A 279 -19.13 30.00 -20.79
CA ARG A 279 -19.38 28.55 -20.92
C ARG A 279 -18.22 27.86 -21.63
N ARG A 280 -17.76 28.44 -22.74
CA ARG A 280 -16.67 27.89 -23.54
C ARG A 280 -15.37 27.86 -22.74
N GLU A 281 -14.99 28.96 -22.10
CA GLU A 281 -13.73 29.05 -21.35
C GLU A 281 -13.72 28.12 -20.15
N PHE A 282 -14.82 28.09 -19.37
CA PHE A 282 -14.96 27.18 -18.24
C PHE A 282 -14.93 25.71 -18.69
N THR A 283 -15.60 25.37 -19.79
CA THR A 283 -15.56 24.01 -20.34
C THR A 283 -14.15 23.65 -20.82
N LEU A 284 -13.43 24.58 -21.45
CA LEU A 284 -12.05 24.37 -21.89
C LEU A 284 -11.12 24.14 -20.70
N GLU A 285 -11.20 24.97 -19.66
CA GLU A 285 -10.39 24.82 -18.45
C GLU A 285 -10.67 23.50 -17.71
N LEU A 286 -11.96 23.15 -17.56
CA LEU A 286 -12.37 21.86 -17.01
C LEU A 286 -11.88 20.68 -17.86
N THR A 287 -11.97 20.79 -19.18
CA THR A 287 -11.48 19.74 -20.10
C THR A 287 -9.97 19.57 -19.97
N ASN A 288 -9.22 20.67 -19.89
CA ASN A 288 -7.76 20.64 -19.75
C ASN A 288 -7.34 20.00 -18.42
N THR A 289 -8.00 20.34 -17.31
CA THR A 289 -7.72 19.76 -16.00
C THR A 289 -8.07 18.27 -15.95
N LEU A 290 -9.23 17.87 -16.48
CA LEU A 290 -9.62 16.46 -16.60
C LEU A 290 -8.66 15.67 -17.51
N THR A 291 -8.20 16.27 -18.60
CA THR A 291 -7.22 15.65 -19.51
C THR A 291 -5.89 15.44 -18.80
N LEU A 292 -5.40 16.41 -18.04
CA LEU A 292 -4.17 16.27 -17.25
C LEU A 292 -4.31 15.17 -16.19
N MET A 293 -5.44 15.13 -15.48
CA MET A 293 -5.71 14.13 -14.44
C MET A 293 -5.78 12.72 -15.01
N THR A 294 -6.52 12.54 -16.11
CA THR A 294 -6.65 11.24 -16.79
C THR A 294 -5.33 10.80 -17.43
N ALA A 295 -4.56 11.72 -18.02
CA ALA A 295 -3.21 11.46 -18.51
C ALA A 295 -2.28 11.01 -17.36
N GLY A 296 -2.28 11.72 -16.23
CA GLY A 296 -1.49 11.34 -15.06
C GLY A 296 -1.83 9.95 -14.53
N LEU A 297 -3.12 9.63 -14.41
CA LEU A 297 -3.55 8.29 -14.01
C LEU A 297 -3.11 7.23 -15.02
N THR A 298 -3.41 7.41 -16.31
CA THR A 298 -3.06 6.43 -17.35
C THR A 298 -1.56 6.18 -17.44
N PHE A 299 -0.72 7.22 -17.44
CA PHE A 299 0.72 7.07 -17.40
C PHE A 299 1.22 6.38 -16.14
N SER A 300 0.61 6.65 -14.98
CA SER A 300 0.95 5.95 -13.74
C SER A 300 0.73 4.45 -13.84
N PHE A 301 -0.41 4.02 -14.40
CA PHE A 301 -0.71 2.61 -14.60
C PHE A 301 0.20 1.95 -15.63
N LEU A 302 0.60 2.68 -16.69
CA LEU A 302 1.61 2.20 -17.65
C LEU A 302 2.97 2.00 -16.98
N ILE A 303 3.42 2.95 -16.15
CA ILE A 303 4.67 2.82 -15.37
C ILE A 303 4.61 1.59 -14.46
N GLY A 304 3.50 1.43 -13.73
CA GLY A 304 3.27 0.26 -12.87
C GLY A 304 3.34 -1.07 -13.63
N GLY A 305 2.64 -1.16 -14.77
CA GLY A 305 2.64 -2.35 -15.62
C GLY A 305 4.01 -2.67 -16.23
N LEU A 306 4.73 -1.63 -16.66
CA LEU A 306 6.09 -1.75 -17.20
C LEU A 306 7.07 -2.25 -16.14
N LEU A 307 7.01 -1.73 -14.91
CA LEU A 307 7.87 -2.19 -13.81
C LEU A 307 7.61 -3.67 -13.46
N ILE A 308 6.34 -4.10 -13.44
CA ILE A 308 5.98 -5.50 -13.23
C ILE A 308 6.58 -6.37 -14.35
N THR A 309 6.39 -5.96 -15.60
CA THR A 309 6.87 -6.69 -16.78
C THR A 309 8.39 -6.80 -16.78
N LEU A 310 9.11 -5.70 -16.56
CA LEU A 310 10.58 -5.69 -16.48
C LEU A 310 11.10 -6.66 -15.41
N ARG A 311 10.48 -6.66 -14.22
CA ARG A 311 10.88 -7.58 -13.15
C ARG A 311 10.67 -9.04 -13.56
N LEU A 312 9.50 -9.37 -14.10
CA LEU A 312 9.18 -10.74 -14.52
C LEU A 312 10.12 -11.23 -15.62
N THR A 313 10.36 -10.42 -16.64
CA THR A 313 11.25 -10.77 -17.76
C THR A 313 12.68 -10.97 -17.28
N LYS A 314 13.22 -10.06 -16.44
CA LYS A 314 14.56 -10.21 -15.85
C LYS A 314 14.68 -11.52 -15.06
N THR A 315 13.69 -11.84 -14.22
CA THR A 315 13.71 -13.09 -13.44
C THR A 315 13.60 -14.33 -14.32
N LYS A 316 12.83 -14.26 -15.41
CA LYS A 316 12.70 -15.35 -16.39
C LYS A 316 14.00 -15.62 -17.15
N MET A 317 14.75 -14.57 -17.50
CA MET A 317 16.08 -14.73 -18.10
C MET A 317 17.07 -15.42 -17.15
N VAL A 318 17.03 -15.07 -15.85
CA VAL A 318 17.85 -15.74 -14.83
C VAL A 318 17.44 -17.21 -14.69
N ALA A 319 16.14 -17.51 -14.67
CA ALA A 319 15.64 -18.88 -14.65
C ALA A 319 16.15 -19.68 -15.86
N LYS A 320 16.09 -19.08 -17.05
CA LYS A 320 16.60 -19.67 -18.30
C LYS A 320 18.07 -20.09 -18.13
N LYS A 321 18.92 -19.15 -17.73
CA LYS A 321 20.36 -19.38 -17.55
C LYS A 321 20.63 -20.50 -16.53
N ASN A 322 19.95 -20.46 -15.38
CA ASN A 322 20.14 -21.46 -14.34
C ASN A 322 19.63 -22.85 -14.77
N PHE A 323 18.49 -22.92 -15.44
CA PHE A 323 17.93 -24.19 -15.88
C PHE A 323 18.77 -24.86 -16.96
N PHE A 324 19.28 -24.10 -17.93
CA PHE A 324 20.15 -24.66 -18.97
C PHE A 324 21.51 -25.12 -18.43
N THR A 325 22.10 -24.37 -17.50
CA THR A 325 23.35 -24.79 -16.86
C THR A 325 23.16 -26.11 -16.11
N LEU A 326 22.07 -26.26 -15.35
CA LEU A 326 21.72 -27.52 -14.64
C LEU A 326 21.44 -28.72 -15.57
N LEU A 327 21.06 -28.49 -16.82
CA LEU A 327 20.77 -29.57 -17.77
C LEU A 327 21.98 -29.96 -18.63
N ILE A 328 22.86 -29.01 -18.93
CA ILE A 328 23.98 -29.20 -19.84
C ILE A 328 25.23 -29.67 -19.09
N ASP A 329 25.46 -29.20 -17.86
CA ASP A 329 26.67 -29.57 -17.12
C ASP A 329 26.58 -31.02 -16.60
N PRO A 330 27.43 -31.93 -17.11
CA PRO A 330 27.41 -33.34 -16.72
C PRO A 330 27.85 -33.57 -15.26
N CYS A 331 28.51 -32.60 -14.64
CA CYS A 331 28.92 -32.61 -13.24
C CYS A 331 27.89 -31.99 -12.29
N SER A 332 26.82 -31.38 -12.80
CA SER A 332 25.81 -30.73 -11.95
C SER A 332 24.83 -31.76 -11.37
N GLN A 333 24.90 -31.99 -10.06
CA GLN A 333 23.85 -32.75 -9.38
C GLN A 333 22.63 -31.85 -9.21
N ILE A 334 21.57 -32.11 -9.97
CA ILE A 334 20.31 -31.37 -9.89
C ILE A 334 19.71 -31.57 -8.50
N THR A 335 19.69 -30.52 -7.68
CA THR A 335 19.03 -30.54 -6.38
C THR A 335 17.58 -30.07 -6.48
N TYR A 336 16.75 -30.45 -5.51
CA TYR A 336 15.37 -29.99 -5.44
C TYR A 336 15.25 -28.48 -5.21
N GLU A 337 16.17 -27.90 -4.43
CA GLU A 337 16.19 -26.45 -4.17
C GLU A 337 16.45 -25.65 -5.45
N ASP A 338 17.34 -26.16 -6.32
CA ASP A 338 17.60 -25.57 -7.63
C ASP A 338 16.38 -25.63 -8.55
N LEU A 339 15.65 -26.76 -8.54
CA LEU A 339 14.40 -26.91 -9.29
C LEU A 339 13.31 -25.94 -8.80
N ILE A 340 13.11 -25.84 -7.48
CA ILE A 340 12.19 -24.86 -6.88
C ILE A 340 12.57 -23.44 -7.29
N LYS A 341 13.85 -23.09 -7.23
CA LYS A 341 14.32 -21.74 -7.55
C LYS A 341 14.08 -21.41 -9.02
N CYS A 342 14.37 -22.36 -9.92
CA CYS A 342 14.10 -22.22 -11.35
C CYS A 342 12.59 -22.09 -11.62
N ALA A 343 11.76 -22.89 -10.98
CA ALA A 343 10.30 -22.79 -11.07
C ALA A 343 9.76 -21.45 -10.54
N TYR A 344 10.24 -21.01 -9.38
CA TYR A 344 9.84 -19.74 -8.77
C TYR A 344 10.17 -18.56 -9.69
N LEU A 345 11.38 -18.53 -10.27
CA LEU A 345 11.85 -17.47 -11.16
C LEU A 345 11.22 -17.53 -12.55
N GLY A 346 11.06 -18.73 -13.11
CA GLY A 346 10.58 -18.97 -14.47
C GLY A 346 9.05 -18.99 -14.61
N GLY A 347 8.32 -19.36 -13.56
CA GLY A 347 6.87 -19.46 -13.57
C GLY A 347 6.34 -20.69 -14.29
N TYR A 348 5.07 -20.66 -14.70
CA TYR A 348 4.36 -21.80 -15.26
C TYR A 348 5.09 -22.49 -16.42
N GLU A 349 5.77 -21.73 -17.28
CA GLU A 349 6.54 -22.30 -18.40
C GLU A 349 7.66 -23.23 -17.91
N TYR A 350 8.44 -22.79 -16.91
CA TYR A 350 9.53 -23.58 -16.37
C TYR A 350 9.03 -24.67 -15.42
N GLU A 351 7.95 -24.42 -14.68
CA GLU A 351 7.27 -25.46 -13.90
C GLU A 351 6.84 -26.62 -14.81
N ASN A 352 6.23 -26.34 -15.96
CA ASN A 352 5.84 -27.36 -16.93
C ASN A 352 7.04 -28.08 -17.55
N MET A 353 8.12 -27.37 -17.88
CA MET A 353 9.37 -27.97 -18.39
C MET A 353 10.05 -28.87 -17.36
N ILE A 354 10.00 -28.50 -16.07
CA ILE A 354 10.56 -29.29 -14.98
C ILE A 354 9.73 -30.57 -14.78
N ILE A 355 8.40 -30.46 -14.80
CA ILE A 355 7.48 -31.59 -14.61
C ILE A 355 7.52 -32.57 -15.80
N SER A 356 7.75 -32.08 -17.02
CA SER A 356 7.83 -32.94 -18.22
C SER A 356 9.13 -33.76 -18.28
N ASN A 357 10.18 -33.38 -17.56
CA ASN A 357 11.43 -34.12 -17.49
C ASN A 357 11.37 -35.20 -16.40
N THR A 358 11.49 -36.48 -16.79
CA THR A 358 11.38 -37.64 -15.89
C THR A 358 12.42 -37.63 -14.76
N LYS A 359 13.65 -37.15 -15.01
CA LYS A 359 14.71 -37.06 -13.98
C LYS A 359 14.32 -36.06 -12.90
N CYS A 360 13.87 -34.87 -13.29
CA CYS A 360 13.44 -33.82 -12.38
C CYS A 360 12.17 -34.22 -11.62
N LEU A 361 11.21 -34.84 -12.30
CA LEU A 361 9.96 -35.32 -11.71
C LEU A 361 10.22 -36.33 -10.58
N ASN A 362 11.14 -37.26 -10.78
CA ASN A 362 11.50 -38.25 -9.76
C ASN A 362 12.07 -37.61 -8.48
N ILE A 363 12.85 -36.53 -8.61
CA ILE A 363 13.37 -35.78 -7.46
C ILE A 363 12.22 -35.12 -6.69
N ILE A 364 11.27 -34.50 -7.42
CA ILE A 364 10.10 -33.83 -6.84
C ILE A 364 9.21 -34.82 -6.11
N ILE A 365 8.91 -35.96 -6.74
CA ILE A 365 8.07 -37.01 -6.13
C ILE A 365 8.69 -37.47 -4.82
N LYS A 366 10.01 -37.73 -4.79
CA LYS A 366 10.72 -38.17 -3.59
C LYS A 366 10.61 -37.16 -2.45
N GLN A 367 10.79 -35.86 -2.71
CA GLN A 367 10.78 -34.84 -1.66
C GLN A 367 9.38 -34.37 -1.24
N GLU A 368 8.42 -34.31 -2.16
CA GLU A 368 7.06 -33.82 -1.91
C GLU A 368 6.06 -34.92 -1.52
N THR A 369 6.52 -36.10 -1.09
CA THR A 369 5.64 -37.24 -0.70
C THR A 369 4.80 -36.96 0.55
N LYS A 370 5.28 -36.10 1.47
CA LYS A 370 4.68 -35.89 2.80
C LYS A 370 3.76 -34.66 2.91
N ILE A 371 3.43 -34.01 1.79
CA ILE A 371 2.70 -32.75 1.81
C ILE A 371 1.19 -33.02 1.74
N ASN A 372 0.50 -32.72 2.83
CA ASN A 372 -0.97 -32.66 2.84
C ASN A 372 -1.43 -31.35 2.21
N LEU A 373 -1.92 -31.41 0.98
CA LEU A 373 -2.55 -30.26 0.32
C LEU A 373 -3.92 -29.98 0.97
N PRO A 374 -4.29 -28.71 1.18
CA PRO A 374 -5.63 -28.37 1.64
C PRO A 374 -6.68 -28.87 0.63
N SER A 375 -7.78 -29.45 1.13
CA SER A 375 -8.79 -30.20 0.36
C SER A 375 -9.59 -29.42 -0.69
N LYS A 376 -9.25 -28.16 -0.96
CA LYS A 376 -9.93 -27.30 -1.95
C LYS A 376 -9.03 -27.04 -3.15
N ILE A 377 -8.95 -28.03 -4.05
CA ILE A 377 -8.44 -27.85 -5.41
C ILE A 377 -9.65 -27.90 -6.36
N PRO A 378 -10.02 -26.82 -7.06
CA PRO A 378 -10.89 -26.94 -8.22
C PRO A 378 -10.04 -27.52 -9.36
N TYR A 379 -10.22 -28.83 -9.60
CA TYR A 379 -10.02 -29.60 -10.82
C TYR A 379 -8.77 -29.45 -11.72
N ARG A 380 -8.33 -30.65 -12.16
CA ARG A 380 -7.46 -31.04 -13.29
C ARG A 380 -5.95 -30.90 -13.12
N ILE A 381 -5.37 -31.90 -12.46
CA ILE A 381 -4.47 -32.85 -13.15
C ILE A 381 -4.80 -34.26 -12.62
N LYS A 382 -5.42 -35.11 -13.45
CA LYS A 382 -5.49 -36.56 -13.18
C LYS A 382 -4.10 -37.15 -13.48
N VAL A 383 -3.17 -37.05 -12.53
CA VAL A 383 -1.98 -37.90 -12.53
C VAL A 383 -2.41 -39.23 -11.91
N GLY A 384 -2.89 -40.18 -12.72
CA GLY A 384 -3.33 -41.46 -12.16
C GLY A 384 -4.07 -42.45 -13.06
N LYS A 385 -4.09 -42.28 -14.39
CA LYS A 385 -4.67 -43.31 -15.29
C LYS A 385 -3.81 -43.75 -16.48
N TYR A 386 -2.54 -43.36 -16.54
CA TYR A 386 -1.60 -43.84 -17.58
C TYR A 386 -0.45 -44.70 -17.07
N PHE A 387 -0.44 -45.06 -15.78
CA PHE A 387 0.50 -46.04 -15.22
C PHE A 387 -0.29 -47.28 -14.80
N ASN A 388 -0.73 -48.03 -15.81
CA ASN A 388 -0.98 -49.47 -15.78
C ASN A 388 -1.40 -49.89 -17.19
N ARG A 389 -0.41 -49.99 -18.08
CA ARG A 389 -0.32 -50.98 -19.16
C ARG A 389 1.10 -50.97 -19.70
#